data_AF-A0A4V4IHF7-F1
#
_entry.id   AF-A0A4V4IHF7-F1
#
_cell.length_a   1.000
_cell.length_b   1.000
_cell.length_c   1.000
_cell.angle_alpha   90.00
_cell.angle_beta   90.00
_cell.angle_gamma   90.00
#
_symmetry.space_group_name_H-M   'P 1'
#
loop_
_entity.id
_entity.type
_entity.pdbx_description
1 polymer ?
#
loop_
_entity_poly.entity_id
_entity_poly.type
_entity_poly.pdbx_seq_one_letter_code
_entity_poly.pdbx_strand_id
1 'polypeptide(L)'
;MSFYFLLRVFALCVLALLVAADSPNHAEIHGRSTIKTANKLSCIKSDVSLVKKEVSHPLEFCKFYLSDKRNRSPLPSLGVTALQNACKCIQASPPPEPTIIHGTLPFSKQCSQWTKLLKGEYKHVAEFCNFYLGYPRKRSPVPGLSVSNLLTGCKCATGSTTVAPVAKAQ
;
A
#
# COMPACT_ATOMS: atom_id res chain seq x y z
N MET A 1 9.90 38.67 74.16
CA MET A 1 9.62 38.48 72.71
C MET A 1 10.95 38.64 71.98
N SER A 2 11.59 37.50 71.69
CA SER A 2 13.05 37.43 71.53
C SER A 2 13.48 37.76 70.09
N PHE A 3 14.31 38.80 69.93
CA PHE A 3 14.93 39.24 68.67
C PHE A 3 15.58 38.08 67.89
N TYR A 4 16.04 37.04 68.59
CA TYR A 4 16.61 35.83 68.04
C TYR A 4 15.63 34.99 67.20
N PHE A 5 14.33 35.06 67.49
CA PHE A 5 13.30 34.32 66.75
C PHE A 5 13.04 34.96 65.37
N LEU A 6 13.01 36.29 65.31
CA LEU A 6 12.86 37.04 64.05
C LEU A 6 14.12 36.91 63.16
N LEU A 7 15.32 36.91 63.77
CA LEU A 7 16.59 36.71 63.04
C LEU A 7 16.68 35.31 62.40
N ARG A 8 16.16 34.28 63.08
CA ARG A 8 16.12 32.89 62.57
C ARG A 8 15.12 32.72 61.42
N VAL A 9 13.96 33.38 61.48
CA VAL A 9 12.96 33.35 60.40
C VAL A 9 13.47 34.10 59.16
N PHE A 10 14.11 35.26 59.34
CA PHE A 10 14.72 36.00 58.23
C PHE A 10 15.85 35.23 57.55
N ALA A 11 16.73 34.57 58.32
CA ALA A 11 17.83 33.78 57.77
C ALA A 11 17.33 32.56 56.96
N LEU A 12 16.20 31.95 57.34
CA LEU A 12 15.58 30.85 56.60
C LEU A 12 14.85 31.32 55.34
N CYS A 13 14.26 32.52 55.33
CA CYS A 13 13.65 33.11 54.13
C CYS A 13 14.68 33.54 53.07
N VAL A 14 15.87 33.99 53.47
CA VAL A 14 16.94 34.38 52.53
C VAL A 14 17.63 33.15 51.91
N LEU A 15 17.70 32.02 52.62
CA LEU A 15 18.23 30.77 52.05
C LEU A 15 17.29 30.12 51.02
N ALA A 16 15.98 30.41 51.05
CA ALA A 16 15.01 29.86 50.10
C ALA A 16 14.91 30.65 48.78
N LEU A 17 15.48 31.85 48.70
CA LEU A 17 15.37 32.75 47.53
C LEU A 17 16.64 32.86 46.67
N LEU A 18 17.75 32.20 47.05
CA LEU A 18 19.02 32.26 46.30
C LEU A 18 19.34 31.02 45.45
N VAL A 19 18.38 30.11 45.25
CA VAL A 19 18.49 29.04 44.23
C VAL A 19 17.60 29.39 43.03
N ALA A 20 17.84 30.55 42.44
CA ALA A 20 17.20 31.00 41.22
C ALA A 20 18.16 31.90 40.42
N ALA A 21 19.29 31.36 39.95
CA ALA A 21 20.07 31.92 38.84
C ALA A 21 21.29 31.03 38.54
N ASP A 22 21.16 30.10 37.59
CA ASP A 22 22.11 29.95 36.47
C ASP A 22 21.56 28.88 35.51
N SER A 23 21.12 29.28 34.32
CA SER A 23 20.84 28.35 33.22
C SER A 23 21.16 29.02 31.89
N PRO A 24 22.41 28.93 31.42
CA PRO A 24 22.73 29.04 30.02
C PRO A 24 22.94 27.63 29.47
N ASN A 25 22.06 27.20 28.57
CA ASN A 25 22.42 26.62 27.28
C ASN A 25 21.14 26.14 26.60
N HIS A 26 20.85 26.77 25.47
CA HIS A 26 19.78 26.45 24.56
C HIS A 26 19.79 24.95 24.20
N ALA A 27 18.91 24.18 24.81
CA ALA A 27 18.32 23.02 24.16
C ALA A 27 17.02 23.50 23.53
N GLU A 28 17.14 24.07 22.34
CA GLU A 28 16.02 24.24 21.44
C GLU A 28 15.47 22.84 21.16
N ILE A 29 14.44 22.41 21.92
CA ILE A 29 13.63 21.25 21.56
C ILE A 29 12.77 21.73 20.39
N HIS A 30 13.41 21.77 19.22
CA HIS A 30 12.76 21.77 17.92
C HIS A 30 11.90 20.53 17.85
N GLY A 31 10.63 20.71 18.22
CA GLY A 31 9.56 19.79 17.96
C GLY A 31 9.77 18.39 18.52
N ARG A 32 8.75 17.89 19.21
CA ARG A 32 8.30 16.54 18.91
C ARG A 32 7.87 16.54 17.44
N SER A 33 8.83 16.51 16.54
CA SER A 33 8.66 15.95 15.22
C SER A 33 8.24 14.52 15.54
N THR A 34 6.94 14.28 15.46
CA THR A 34 6.49 12.99 14.96
C THR A 34 7.14 12.89 13.59
N ILE A 35 8.41 12.49 13.55
CA ILE A 35 9.02 11.90 12.37
C ILE A 35 8.13 10.69 12.18
N LYS A 36 7.07 10.90 11.40
CA LYS A 36 6.29 9.89 10.74
C LYS A 36 7.37 9.14 9.99
N THR A 37 7.92 8.10 10.60
CA THR A 37 9.04 7.34 10.07
C THR A 37 8.64 7.06 8.65
N ALA A 38 9.26 7.74 7.69
CA ALA A 38 8.95 7.51 6.30
C ALA A 38 9.24 6.04 6.14
N ASN A 39 8.18 5.24 5.94
CA ASN A 39 8.29 3.79 5.95
C ASN A 39 9.28 3.46 4.85
N LYS A 40 10.54 3.19 5.25
CA LYS A 40 11.65 3.11 4.33
C LYS A 40 11.28 2.03 3.35
N LEU A 41 11.19 2.38 2.08
CA LEU A 41 10.81 1.43 1.06
C LEU A 41 11.80 0.26 1.11
N SER A 42 11.29 -0.91 1.51
CA SER A 42 12.08 -2.13 1.60
C SER A 42 11.80 -2.97 0.36
N CYS A 43 12.77 -2.99 -0.56
CA CYS A 43 12.73 -3.83 -1.74
C CYS A 43 13.24 -5.23 -1.40
N ILE A 44 12.39 -6.03 -0.78
CA ILE A 44 12.69 -7.44 -0.49
C ILE A 44 12.72 -8.19 -1.84
N LYS A 45 13.89 -8.71 -2.21
CA LYS A 45 14.10 -9.36 -3.52
C LYS A 45 13.17 -10.56 -3.72
N SER A 46 12.93 -11.37 -2.70
CA SER A 46 12.01 -12.52 -2.78
C SER A 46 10.59 -12.10 -3.10
N ASP A 47 10.09 -11.01 -2.50
CA ASP A 47 8.73 -10.52 -2.71
C ASP A 47 8.56 -9.98 -4.13
N VAL A 48 9.56 -9.24 -4.63
CA VAL A 48 9.59 -8.77 -6.03
C VAL A 48 9.60 -9.95 -7.00
N SER A 49 10.44 -10.96 -6.76
CA SER A 49 10.50 -12.18 -7.58
C SER A 49 9.19 -12.96 -7.52
N LEU A 50 8.53 -13.01 -6.37
CA LEU A 50 7.24 -13.67 -6.21
C LEU A 50 6.17 -12.97 -7.07
N VAL A 51 6.09 -11.64 -7.05
CA VAL A 51 5.14 -10.91 -7.91
C VAL A 51 5.39 -11.22 -9.39
N LYS A 52 6.65 -11.19 -9.84
CA LYS A 52 7.02 -11.50 -11.23
C LYS A 52 6.74 -12.95 -11.63
N LYS A 53 6.73 -13.88 -10.67
CA LYS A 53 6.43 -15.29 -10.88
C LYS A 53 4.92 -15.58 -10.93
N GLU A 54 4.14 -14.85 -10.14
CA GLU A 54 2.71 -15.10 -9.96
C GLU A 54 1.83 -14.29 -10.95
N VAL A 55 2.39 -13.25 -11.56
CA VAL A 55 1.71 -12.34 -12.49
C VAL A 55 2.53 -12.16 -13.76
N SER A 56 1.95 -12.48 -14.93
CA SER A 56 2.63 -12.37 -16.23
C SER A 56 2.99 -10.92 -16.61
N HIS A 57 2.14 -9.95 -16.24
CA HIS A 57 2.36 -8.52 -16.48
C HIS A 57 2.54 -7.75 -15.16
N PRO A 58 3.68 -7.91 -14.47
CA PRO A 58 3.86 -7.42 -13.11
C PRO A 58 3.82 -5.89 -13.02
N LEU A 59 4.32 -5.17 -14.04
CA LEU A 59 4.28 -3.71 -14.06
C LEU A 59 2.85 -3.15 -14.13
N GLU A 60 2.02 -3.66 -15.05
CA GLU A 60 0.64 -3.22 -15.20
C GLU A 60 -0.24 -3.60 -14.01
N PHE A 61 -0.02 -4.80 -13.48
CA PHE A 61 -0.62 -5.20 -12.22
C PHE A 61 -0.22 -4.28 -11.07
N CYS A 62 1.06 -3.90 -10.95
CA CYS A 62 1.52 -3.01 -9.88
C CYS A 62 1.03 -1.57 -10.04
N LYS A 63 0.96 -1.04 -11.27
CA LYS A 63 0.27 0.23 -11.56
C LYS A 63 -1.17 0.18 -11.07
N PHE A 64 -1.91 -0.85 -11.44
CA PHE A 64 -3.27 -1.06 -10.95
C PHE A 64 -3.30 -1.16 -9.41
N TYR A 65 -2.51 -2.05 -8.80
CA TYR A 65 -2.55 -2.36 -7.37
C TYR A 65 -2.12 -1.20 -6.46
N LEU A 66 -1.28 -0.29 -6.96
CA LEU A 66 -0.89 0.91 -6.21
C LEU A 66 -1.82 2.10 -6.46
N SER A 67 -2.71 2.00 -7.44
CA SER A 67 -3.53 3.13 -7.86
C SER A 67 -4.70 3.49 -6.93
N ASP A 68 -4.95 2.65 -5.93
CA ASP A 68 -5.92 2.87 -4.85
C ASP A 68 -5.33 2.32 -3.54
N LYS A 69 -5.77 2.85 -2.40
CA LYS A 69 -5.45 2.27 -1.10
C LYS A 69 -6.13 0.91 -0.97
N ARG A 70 -5.37 -0.12 -0.60
CA ARG A 70 -5.85 -1.51 -0.51
C ARG A 70 -5.58 -2.10 0.87
N ASN A 71 -6.49 -2.95 1.32
CA ASN A 71 -6.43 -3.71 2.58
C ASN A 71 -6.54 -5.23 2.37
N ARG A 72 -6.59 -5.69 1.11
CA ARG A 72 -6.60 -7.11 0.71
C ARG A 72 -5.52 -7.35 -0.34
N SER A 73 -4.93 -8.53 -0.32
CA SER A 73 -3.97 -8.97 -1.34
C SER A 73 -4.65 -9.98 -2.29
N PRO A 74 -4.46 -9.85 -3.62
CA PRO A 74 -4.82 -10.89 -4.59
C PRO A 74 -3.80 -12.03 -4.67
N LEU A 75 -2.63 -11.91 -4.04
CA LEU A 75 -1.60 -12.94 -4.03
C LEU A 75 -1.60 -13.64 -2.67
N PRO A 76 -1.95 -14.93 -2.58
CA PRO A 76 -2.16 -15.61 -1.29
C PRO A 76 -0.89 -15.65 -0.42
N SER A 77 0.28 -15.79 -1.05
CA SER A 77 1.57 -15.87 -0.37
C SER A 77 2.22 -14.52 -0.05
N LEU A 78 1.54 -13.40 -0.34
CA LEU A 78 2.11 -12.07 -0.14
C LEU A 78 1.10 -11.12 0.52
N GLY A 79 1.42 -10.68 1.75
CA GLY A 79 0.58 -9.74 2.49
C GLY A 79 0.51 -8.35 1.86
N VAL A 80 -0.47 -7.55 2.27
CA VAL A 80 -0.78 -6.23 1.67
C VAL A 80 0.44 -5.31 1.63
N THR A 81 1.13 -5.12 2.77
CA THR A 81 2.30 -4.23 2.88
C THR A 81 3.48 -4.74 2.06
N ALA A 82 3.75 -6.05 2.09
CA ALA A 82 4.81 -6.67 1.31
C ALA A 82 4.56 -6.49 -0.19
N LEU A 83 3.33 -6.73 -0.65
CA LEU A 83 2.93 -6.52 -2.04
C LEU A 83 3.01 -5.04 -2.46
N GLN A 84 2.59 -4.10 -1.60
CA GLN A 84 2.74 -2.67 -1.87
C GLN A 84 4.21 -2.28 -2.04
N ASN A 85 5.09 -2.77 -1.16
CA ASN A 85 6.52 -2.48 -1.24
C ASN A 85 7.14 -3.11 -2.49
N ALA A 86 6.86 -4.38 -2.76
CA ALA A 86 7.31 -5.06 -3.98
C ALA A 86 6.87 -4.31 -5.25
N CYS A 87 5.61 -3.86 -5.31
CA CYS A 87 5.11 -3.12 -6.45
C CYS A 87 5.75 -1.74 -6.64
N LYS A 88 6.07 -1.03 -5.56
CA LYS A 88 6.82 0.24 -5.64
C LYS A 88 8.22 0.00 -6.22
N CYS A 89 8.87 -1.11 -5.84
CA CYS A 89 10.18 -1.49 -6.37
C CYS A 89 10.11 -1.91 -7.85
N ILE A 90 9.05 -2.60 -8.27
CA ILE A 90 8.82 -2.96 -9.68
C ILE A 90 8.62 -1.70 -10.54
N GLN A 91 7.86 -0.72 -10.07
CA GLN A 91 7.66 0.55 -10.79
C GLN A 91 8.93 1.41 -10.88
N ALA A 92 9.79 1.37 -9.86
CA ALA A 92 11.05 2.11 -9.84
C ALA A 92 12.17 1.44 -10.68
N SER A 93 11.95 0.22 -11.16
CA SER A 93 12.89 -0.48 -12.05
C SER A 93 12.77 0.07 -13.48
N PRO A 94 13.85 0.02 -14.30
CA PRO A 94 13.77 0.41 -15.70
C PRO A 94 12.62 -0.34 -16.41
N PRO A 95 11.89 0.30 -17.34
CA PRO A 95 10.80 -0.36 -18.05
C PRO A 95 11.33 -1.65 -18.69
N PRO A 96 10.65 -2.80 -18.49
CA PRO A 96 10.81 -3.92 -19.41
C PRO A 96 10.49 -3.43 -20.83
N GLU A 97 11.19 -3.95 -21.83
CA GLU A 97 10.93 -3.65 -23.23
C GLU A 97 9.42 -3.83 -23.53
N PRO A 98 8.78 -2.87 -24.21
CA PRO A 98 7.33 -2.89 -24.40
C PRO A 98 6.93 -4.16 -25.15
N THR A 99 6.31 -5.08 -24.44
CA THR A 99 5.55 -6.16 -25.06
C THR A 99 4.26 -5.55 -25.58
N ILE A 100 4.28 -5.09 -26.83
CA ILE A 100 3.10 -4.59 -27.52
C ILE A 100 2.16 -5.78 -27.74
N ILE A 101 1.20 -5.96 -26.84
CA ILE A 101 0.11 -6.92 -27.03
C ILE A 101 -0.95 -6.24 -27.89
N HIS A 102 -0.77 -6.30 -29.21
CA HIS A 102 -1.86 -6.07 -30.16
C HIS A 102 -2.66 -7.36 -30.30
N GLY A 103 -3.65 -7.53 -29.43
CA GLY A 103 -4.68 -8.55 -29.58
C GLY A 103 -6.04 -7.91 -29.67
N THR A 104 -6.65 -7.90 -30.86
CA THR A 104 -8.08 -7.63 -31.00
C THR A 104 -8.84 -8.74 -30.28
N LEU A 105 -9.30 -8.45 -29.06
CA LEU A 105 -10.06 -9.40 -28.24
C LEU A 105 -11.48 -9.54 -28.83
N PRO A 106 -11.90 -10.75 -29.24
CA PRO A 106 -13.24 -10.96 -29.78
C PRO A 106 -14.31 -10.64 -28.73
N PHE A 107 -15.41 -10.03 -29.19
CA PHE A 107 -16.51 -9.49 -28.38
C PHE A 107 -17.32 -10.52 -27.58
N SER A 108 -17.10 -11.82 -27.82
CA SER A 108 -17.78 -12.89 -27.10
C SER A 108 -16.83 -14.08 -26.92
N LYS A 109 -16.44 -14.34 -25.67
CA LYS A 109 -15.72 -15.54 -25.27
C LYS A 109 -16.62 -16.37 -24.36
N GLN A 110 -16.66 -17.68 -24.58
CA GLN A 110 -17.23 -18.62 -23.63
C GLN A 110 -16.43 -18.61 -22.31
N CYS A 111 -17.04 -19.03 -21.21
CA CYS A 111 -16.37 -19.05 -19.90
C CYS A 111 -15.08 -19.86 -19.88
N SER A 112 -14.99 -20.93 -20.67
CA SER A 112 -13.76 -21.71 -20.86
C SER A 112 -12.61 -20.87 -21.42
N GLN A 113 -12.90 -20.01 -22.40
CA GLN A 113 -11.92 -19.14 -23.05
C GLN A 113 -11.48 -18.00 -22.13
N TRP A 114 -12.39 -17.43 -21.32
CA TRP A 114 -12.03 -16.45 -20.29
C TRP A 114 -11.12 -17.05 -19.24
N THR A 115 -11.47 -18.24 -18.74
CA THR A 115 -10.69 -18.94 -17.72
C THR A 115 -9.30 -19.28 -18.25
N LYS A 116 -9.18 -19.71 -19.52
CA LYS A 116 -7.88 -19.96 -20.16
C LYS A 116 -7.03 -18.69 -20.25
N LEU A 117 -7.62 -17.57 -20.66
CA LEU A 117 -6.90 -16.28 -20.72
C LEU A 117 -6.40 -15.89 -19.32
N LEU A 118 -7.25 -15.94 -18.30
CA LEU A 118 -6.88 -15.53 -16.96
C LEU A 118 -5.82 -16.44 -16.32
N LYS A 119 -5.84 -17.74 -16.63
CA LYS A 119 -4.77 -18.68 -16.22
C LYS A 119 -3.41 -18.34 -16.86
N GLY A 120 -3.40 -17.65 -18.00
CA GLY A 120 -2.18 -17.12 -18.60
C GLY A 120 -1.68 -15.82 -17.96
N GLU A 121 -2.54 -15.10 -17.24
CA GLU A 121 -2.21 -13.83 -16.59
C GLU A 121 -1.83 -13.98 -15.12
N TYR A 122 -2.57 -14.85 -14.42
CA TYR A 122 -2.44 -15.07 -12.99
C TYR A 122 -2.36 -16.56 -12.71
N LYS A 123 -1.39 -16.95 -11.89
CA LYS A 123 -1.28 -18.34 -11.44
C LYS A 123 -2.39 -18.72 -10.46
N HIS A 124 -2.81 -17.77 -9.62
CA HIS A 124 -3.89 -17.89 -8.64
C HIS A 124 -5.14 -17.12 -9.09
N VAL A 125 -5.81 -17.64 -10.14
CA VAL A 125 -6.92 -16.95 -10.81
C VAL A 125 -8.10 -16.72 -9.86
N ALA A 126 -8.47 -17.70 -9.04
CA ALA A 126 -9.64 -17.60 -8.17
C ALA A 126 -9.43 -16.51 -7.10
N GLU A 127 -8.25 -16.46 -6.51
CA GLU A 127 -7.83 -15.49 -5.51
C GLU A 127 -7.78 -14.08 -6.09
N PHE A 128 -7.18 -13.93 -7.28
CA PHE A 128 -7.19 -12.68 -8.01
C PHE A 128 -8.61 -12.23 -8.33
N CYS A 129 -9.47 -13.13 -8.81
CA CYS A 129 -10.84 -12.78 -9.19
C CYS A 129 -11.71 -12.44 -7.98
N ASN A 130 -11.61 -13.18 -6.87
CA ASN A 130 -12.29 -12.85 -5.61
C ASN A 130 -11.84 -11.48 -5.07
N PHE A 131 -10.55 -11.17 -5.22
CA PHE A 131 -10.06 -9.83 -4.93
C PHE A 131 -10.66 -8.78 -5.86
N TYR A 132 -10.60 -9.01 -7.18
CA TYR A 132 -11.01 -8.04 -8.20
C TYR A 132 -12.51 -7.75 -8.15
N LEU A 133 -13.35 -8.79 -8.04
CA LEU A 133 -14.81 -8.69 -7.99
C LEU A 133 -15.36 -8.05 -6.71
N GLY A 134 -14.59 -8.06 -5.62
CA GLY A 134 -15.09 -7.57 -4.32
C GLY A 134 -15.24 -6.05 -4.21
N TYR A 135 -14.85 -5.26 -5.21
CA TYR A 135 -15.06 -3.81 -5.24
C TYR A 135 -15.26 -3.29 -6.68
N PRO A 136 -15.99 -2.17 -6.88
CA PRO A 136 -16.08 -1.49 -8.17
C PRO A 136 -14.70 -1.12 -8.73
N ARG A 137 -14.50 -1.29 -10.05
CA ARG A 137 -13.20 -1.07 -10.72
C ARG A 137 -13.29 -0.02 -11.81
N LYS A 138 -12.26 0.83 -11.88
CA LYS A 138 -12.07 1.85 -12.93
C LYS A 138 -11.04 1.44 -13.99
N ARG A 139 -10.17 0.47 -13.70
CA ARG A 139 -9.03 0.06 -14.53
C ARG A 139 -8.82 -1.45 -14.47
N SER A 140 -8.34 -2.02 -15.59
CA SER A 140 -7.93 -3.41 -15.68
C SER A 140 -6.40 -3.53 -15.49
N PRO A 141 -5.92 -4.47 -14.64
CA PRO A 141 -4.50 -4.83 -14.57
C PRO A 141 -4.02 -5.75 -15.72
N VAL A 142 -4.92 -6.21 -16.59
CA VAL A 142 -4.61 -7.12 -17.70
C VAL A 142 -4.49 -6.30 -19.00
N PRO A 143 -3.31 -6.28 -19.65
CA PRO A 143 -3.12 -5.53 -20.90
C PRO A 143 -4.14 -5.90 -21.98
N GLY A 144 -4.69 -4.90 -22.66
CA GLY A 144 -5.67 -5.08 -23.74
C GLY A 144 -7.07 -5.53 -23.29
N LEU A 145 -7.28 -5.87 -22.02
CA LEU A 145 -8.56 -6.36 -21.52
C LEU A 145 -9.34 -5.24 -20.82
N SER A 146 -10.56 -4.96 -21.27
CA SER A 146 -11.44 -3.97 -20.64
C SER A 146 -11.90 -4.40 -19.24
N VAL A 147 -12.30 -3.44 -18.40
CA VAL A 147 -12.88 -3.74 -17.08
C VAL A 147 -14.09 -4.65 -17.19
N SER A 148 -15.01 -4.39 -18.14
CA SER A 148 -16.21 -5.20 -18.35
C SER A 148 -15.88 -6.65 -18.72
N ASN A 149 -14.90 -6.83 -19.62
CA ASN A 149 -14.46 -8.16 -20.04
C ASN A 149 -13.75 -8.90 -18.89
N LEU A 150 -12.92 -8.21 -18.10
CA LEU A 150 -12.28 -8.80 -16.94
C LEU A 150 -13.28 -9.18 -15.84
N LEU A 151 -14.30 -8.35 -15.59
CA LEU A 151 -15.40 -8.71 -14.68
C LEU A 151 -16.12 -9.97 -15.17
N THR A 152 -16.50 -10.01 -16.45
CA THR A 152 -17.14 -11.18 -17.07
C THR A 152 -16.27 -12.43 -16.95
N GLY A 153 -14.98 -12.32 -17.27
CA GLY A 153 -14.05 -13.43 -17.16
C GLY A 153 -13.86 -13.92 -15.72
N CYS A 154 -13.82 -13.01 -14.75
CA CYS A 154 -13.73 -13.38 -13.35
C CYS A 154 -15.01 -14.01 -12.80
N LYS A 155 -16.20 -13.63 -13.28
CA LYS A 155 -17.44 -14.36 -12.97
C LYS A 155 -17.35 -15.81 -13.43
N CYS A 156 -16.92 -16.00 -14.68
CA CYS A 156 -16.71 -17.33 -15.25
C CYS A 156 -15.70 -18.16 -14.43
N ALA A 157 -14.58 -17.58 -14.03
CA ALA A 157 -13.52 -18.30 -13.32
C ALA A 157 -13.88 -18.66 -11.87
N THR A 158 -14.80 -17.93 -11.24
CA THR A 158 -15.22 -18.15 -9.85
C THR A 158 -16.60 -18.80 -9.72
N GLY A 159 -17.35 -18.95 -10.82
CA GLY A 159 -18.75 -19.34 -10.78
C GLY A 159 -19.67 -18.30 -10.13
N SER A 160 -19.18 -17.08 -9.87
CA SER A 160 -19.94 -16.05 -9.16
C SER A 160 -21.01 -15.39 -10.04
N THR A 161 -22.23 -15.30 -9.53
CA THR A 161 -23.33 -14.54 -10.14
C THR A 161 -23.37 -13.08 -9.67
N THR A 162 -22.76 -12.77 -8.52
CA THR A 162 -22.75 -11.44 -7.89
C THR A 162 -21.47 -10.67 -8.16
N VAL A 163 -21.58 -9.45 -8.70
CA VAL A 163 -20.42 -8.60 -9.04
C VAL A 163 -20.66 -7.15 -8.64
N ALA A 164 -19.64 -6.54 -8.04
CA ALA A 164 -19.64 -5.11 -7.78
C ALA A 164 -19.72 -4.34 -9.13
N PRO A 165 -20.54 -3.28 -9.22
CA PRO A 165 -20.72 -2.55 -10.48
C PRO A 165 -19.42 -1.94 -10.98
N VAL A 166 -19.32 -1.68 -12.29
CA VAL A 166 -18.23 -0.86 -12.85
C VAL A 166 -18.31 0.53 -12.21
N ALA A 167 -17.21 1.02 -11.64
CA ALA A 167 -17.18 2.36 -11.09
C ALA A 167 -17.24 3.38 -12.24
N LYS A 168 -18.09 4.40 -12.13
CA LYS A 168 -18.10 5.51 -13.09
C LYS A 168 -16.73 6.20 -13.09
N ALA A 169 -16.24 6.53 -14.28
CA ALA A 169 -15.13 7.46 -14.43
C ALA A 169 -15.58 8.82 -13.88
N GLN A 170 -14.73 9.46 -13.08
CA GLN A 170 -14.88 10.85 -12.67
C GLN A 170 -14.01 11.71 -13.58
#